data_AF-M5RPM1-F1
#
_entry.id   AF-M5RPM1-F1
#
_cell.length_a   1.000
_cell.length_b   1.000
_cell.length_c   1.000
_cell.angle_alpha   90.00
_cell.angle_beta   90.00
_cell.angle_gamma   90.00
#
_symmetry.space_group_name_H-M   'P 1'
#
loop_
_entity.id
_entity.type
_entity.pdbx_description
1 polymer ?
#
loop_
_entity_poly.entity_id
_entity_poly.type
_entity_poly.pdbx_seq_one_letter_code
_entity_poly.pdbx_strand_id
1 'polypeptide(L)'
;METQSPAKNTKSHSTRWMWFSIVVSSGILVWAFTIPMRHSNEKVTELQSDVSEQTSTVARRSETPQDRAKQAEQYRAWAMELDRELMRMQRAKDQRHEPRSLPGDQEVRQHQENYRNWMLDEIKRLANAPKHSPEYEFRQQLIESLDAPQ
;
A
#
# COMPACT_ATOMS: atom_id res chain seq x y z
N MET A 1 6.23 -54.35 -37.97
CA MET A 1 5.30 -54.30 -36.81
C MET A 1 5.60 -53.02 -36.06
N GLU A 2 4.79 -52.00 -36.31
CA GLU A 2 4.87 -50.69 -35.65
C GLU A 2 4.19 -50.76 -34.28
N THR A 3 4.81 -50.19 -33.26
CA THR A 3 4.15 -49.90 -31.98
C THR A 3 4.36 -48.42 -31.66
N GLN A 4 3.36 -47.59 -31.98
CA GLN A 4 3.24 -46.23 -31.46
C GLN A 4 2.78 -46.29 -30.00
N SER A 5 3.55 -45.69 -29.08
CA SER A 5 3.08 -45.37 -27.73
C SER A 5 2.36 -44.02 -27.71
N PRO A 6 1.25 -43.87 -26.95
CA PRO A 6 0.48 -42.63 -26.92
C PRO A 6 1.14 -41.57 -26.03
N ALA A 7 1.29 -40.37 -26.60
CA ALA A 7 1.69 -39.16 -25.90
C ALA A 7 0.65 -38.79 -24.82
N LYS A 8 1.08 -38.69 -23.57
CA LYS A 8 0.26 -38.26 -22.43
C LYS A 8 -0.08 -36.78 -22.55
N ASN A 9 -1.38 -36.50 -22.52
CA ASN A 9 -1.99 -35.19 -22.74
C ASN A 9 -1.90 -34.33 -21.46
N THR A 10 -0.96 -33.37 -21.41
CA THR A 10 -0.75 -32.44 -20.28
C THR A 10 -1.40 -31.06 -20.49
N LYS A 11 -2.63 -31.02 -21.04
CA LYS A 11 -3.33 -29.75 -21.36
C LYS A 11 -4.39 -29.31 -20.36
N SER A 12 -4.54 -29.98 -19.22
CA SER A 12 -5.63 -29.69 -18.27
C SER A 12 -5.28 -28.65 -17.18
N HIS A 13 -3.99 -28.48 -16.86
CA HIS A 13 -3.58 -27.56 -15.78
C HIS A 13 -3.68 -26.09 -16.19
N SER A 14 -3.36 -25.75 -17.44
CA SER A 14 -3.34 -24.36 -17.94
C SER A 14 -4.71 -23.69 -17.91
N THR A 15 -5.78 -24.43 -18.17
CA THR A 15 -7.13 -23.85 -18.31
C THR A 15 -7.68 -23.37 -16.96
N ARG A 16 -7.38 -24.08 -15.86
CA ARG A 16 -7.84 -23.70 -14.51
C ARG A 16 -7.19 -22.41 -14.02
N TRP A 17 -5.89 -22.23 -14.28
CA TRP A 17 -5.16 -20.99 -13.96
C TRP A 17 -5.62 -19.80 -14.80
N MET A 18 -5.96 -20.06 -16.08
CA MET A 18 -6.53 -19.03 -16.94
C MET A 18 -7.87 -18.52 -16.38
N TRP A 19 -8.78 -19.41 -15.99
CA TRP A 19 -10.04 -19.02 -15.34
C TRP A 19 -9.82 -18.26 -14.02
N PHE A 20 -8.85 -18.69 -13.21
CA PHE A 20 -8.52 -17.98 -11.96
C PHE A 20 -8.05 -16.55 -12.23
N SER A 21 -7.19 -16.32 -13.22
CA SER A 21 -6.74 -14.97 -13.59
C SER A 21 -7.88 -14.07 -14.08
N ILE A 22 -8.85 -14.62 -14.82
CA ILE A 22 -10.01 -13.90 -15.30
C ILE A 22 -10.91 -13.47 -14.13
N VAL A 23 -11.16 -14.37 -13.17
CA VAL A 23 -11.98 -14.10 -11.98
C VAL A 23 -11.30 -13.08 -11.06
N VAL A 24 -9.99 -13.18 -10.87
CA VAL A 24 -9.23 -12.22 -10.05
C VAL A 24 -9.21 -10.84 -10.72
N SER A 25 -8.96 -10.77 -12.03
CA SER A 25 -8.96 -9.51 -12.77
C SER A 25 -10.33 -8.83 -12.77
N SER A 26 -11.42 -9.60 -12.94
CA SER A 26 -12.77 -9.04 -12.88
C SER A 26 -13.13 -8.59 -11.46
N GLY A 27 -12.71 -9.34 -10.44
CA GLY A 27 -12.87 -8.96 -9.03
C GLY A 27 -12.20 -7.63 -8.70
N ILE A 28 -10.96 -7.41 -9.16
CA ILE A 28 -10.22 -6.15 -8.96
C ILE A 28 -10.93 -4.98 -9.65
N LEU A 29 -11.43 -5.18 -10.88
CA LEU A 29 -12.18 -4.13 -11.60
C LEU A 29 -13.48 -3.76 -10.88
N VAL A 30 -14.26 -4.76 -10.43
CA VAL A 30 -15.49 -4.50 -9.67
C VAL A 30 -15.17 -3.79 -8.35
N TRP A 31 -14.13 -4.22 -7.63
CA TRP A 31 -13.70 -3.59 -6.38
C TRP A 31 -13.25 -2.13 -6.56
N ALA A 32 -12.46 -1.86 -7.60
CA ALA A 32 -11.99 -0.51 -7.95
C ALA A 32 -13.14 0.45 -8.33
N PHE A 33 -14.22 -0.05 -8.96
CA PHE A 33 -15.38 0.76 -9.32
C PHE A 33 -16.46 0.85 -8.21
N THR A 34 -16.56 -0.14 -7.32
CA THR A 34 -17.56 -0.14 -6.24
C THR A 34 -17.17 0.66 -5.01
N ILE A 35 -15.86 0.76 -4.68
CA ILE A 35 -15.40 1.58 -3.54
C ILE A 35 -15.71 3.08 -3.73
N PRO A 36 -15.44 3.70 -4.89
CA PRO A 36 -15.82 5.08 -5.13
C PRO A 36 -17.35 5.29 -5.04
N MET A 37 -18.17 4.34 -5.51
CA MET A 37 -19.63 4.44 -5.46
C MET A 37 -20.23 4.30 -4.05
N ARG A 38 -19.59 3.55 -3.13
CA ARG A 38 -20.09 3.43 -1.76
C ARG A 38 -19.73 4.63 -0.87
N HIS A 39 -18.69 5.38 -1.23
CA HIS A 39 -18.30 6.60 -0.51
C HIS A 39 -18.80 7.90 -1.17
N SER A 40 -19.43 7.85 -2.36
CA SER A 40 -19.91 9.05 -3.06
C SER A 40 -21.28 9.55 -2.61
N ASN A 41 -22.09 8.74 -1.93
CA ASN A 41 -23.50 9.08 -1.69
C ASN A 41 -23.77 10.02 -0.52
N GLU A 42 -22.76 10.47 0.23
CA GLU A 42 -23.00 11.43 1.31
C GLU A 42 -22.47 12.85 1.01
N LYS A 43 -21.58 13.06 0.03
CA LYS A 43 -20.96 14.40 -0.20
C LYS A 43 -20.60 14.76 -1.65
N VAL A 44 -20.99 13.99 -2.67
CA VAL A 44 -20.57 14.27 -4.07
C VAL A 44 -21.69 14.85 -4.95
N THR A 45 -22.94 14.80 -4.53
CA THR A 45 -24.07 15.30 -5.33
C THR A 45 -24.07 16.82 -5.52
N GLU A 46 -23.44 17.60 -4.63
CA GLU A 46 -23.28 19.05 -4.85
C GLU A 46 -22.11 19.41 -5.77
N LEU A 47 -21.16 18.50 -6.01
CA LEU A 47 -20.01 18.77 -6.89
C LEU A 47 -20.25 18.34 -8.35
N GLN A 48 -21.20 17.43 -8.61
CA GLN A 48 -21.42 16.90 -9.95
C GLN A 48 -22.47 17.68 -10.77
N SER A 49 -23.37 18.42 -10.14
CA SER A 49 -24.32 19.31 -10.86
C SER A 49 -23.60 20.49 -11.51
N ASP A 50 -22.52 20.99 -10.92
CA ASP A 50 -21.76 22.13 -11.47
C ASP A 50 -20.74 21.73 -12.55
N VAL A 51 -20.31 20.46 -12.58
CA VAL A 51 -19.34 19.97 -13.58
C VAL A 51 -20.02 19.54 -14.88
N SER A 52 -21.26 19.05 -14.82
CA SER A 52 -21.96 18.56 -16.02
C SER A 52 -22.45 19.67 -16.95
N GLU A 53 -22.67 20.90 -16.46
CA GLU A 53 -23.00 22.04 -17.33
C GLU A 53 -21.74 22.69 -17.95
N GLN A 54 -20.55 22.49 -17.37
CA GLN A 54 -19.29 23.11 -17.86
C GLN A 54 -18.58 22.32 -18.97
N THR A 55 -19.07 21.14 -19.34
CA THR A 55 -18.57 20.37 -20.50
C THR A 55 -19.24 20.74 -21.84
N SER A 56 -19.90 21.90 -21.93
CA SER A 56 -20.30 22.46 -23.21
C SER A 56 -19.14 23.25 -23.82
N THR A 57 -18.49 22.63 -24.80
CA THR A 57 -17.59 23.25 -25.79
C THR A 57 -16.62 24.30 -25.23
N VAL A 58 -15.39 23.87 -24.93
CA VAL A 58 -14.21 24.77 -24.93
C VAL A 58 -13.97 25.20 -26.38
N ALA A 59 -14.86 26.04 -26.91
CA ALA A 59 -14.58 26.91 -28.02
C ALA A 59 -13.38 27.74 -27.58
N ARG A 60 -12.28 27.61 -28.31
CA ARG A 60 -11.02 28.32 -28.10
C ARG A 60 -11.34 29.82 -28.17
N ARG A 61 -11.74 30.43 -27.05
CA ARG A 61 -11.95 31.87 -26.96
C ARG A 61 -10.63 32.51 -27.36
N SER A 62 -10.69 33.31 -28.41
CA SER A 62 -9.62 34.17 -28.88
C SER A 62 -9.39 35.26 -27.83
N GLU A 63 -8.85 34.87 -26.68
CA GLU A 63 -8.29 35.82 -25.73
C GLU A 63 -7.11 36.50 -26.40
N THR A 64 -7.14 37.82 -26.38
CA THR A 64 -6.09 38.70 -26.88
C THR A 64 -4.76 38.29 -26.24
N PRO A 65 -3.63 38.26 -26.99
CA PRO A 65 -2.33 37.82 -26.46
C PRO A 65 -1.91 38.52 -25.16
N GLN A 66 -2.37 39.75 -24.96
CA GLN A 66 -2.16 40.56 -23.77
C GLN A 66 -2.85 40.01 -22.51
N ASP A 67 -4.06 39.43 -22.65
CA ASP A 67 -4.79 38.88 -21.51
C ASP A 67 -4.22 37.53 -21.09
N ARG A 68 -3.74 36.72 -22.06
CA ARG A 68 -2.99 35.50 -21.76
C ARG A 68 -1.66 35.78 -21.06
N ALA A 69 -0.96 36.85 -21.44
CA ALA A 69 0.28 37.24 -20.76
C ALA A 69 0.02 37.64 -19.29
N LYS A 70 -1.02 38.44 -19.03
CA LYS A 70 -1.42 38.82 -17.66
C LYS A 70 -1.84 37.61 -16.82
N GLN A 71 -2.64 36.70 -17.38
CA GLN A 71 -3.00 35.46 -16.68
C GLN A 71 -1.77 34.60 -16.39
N ALA A 72 -0.84 34.44 -17.36
CA ALA A 72 0.39 33.69 -17.16
C ALA A 72 1.29 34.30 -16.07
N GLU A 73 1.35 35.63 -15.96
CA GLU A 73 2.05 36.33 -14.87
C GLU A 73 1.39 36.08 -13.52
N GLN A 74 0.06 36.08 -13.45
CA GLN A 74 -0.68 35.74 -12.23
C GLN A 74 -0.43 34.29 -11.79
N TYR A 75 -0.47 33.33 -12.73
CA TYR A 75 -0.16 31.93 -12.44
C TYR A 75 1.29 31.73 -11.98
N ARG A 76 2.25 32.47 -12.56
CA ARG A 76 3.64 32.44 -12.11
C ARG A 76 3.78 32.95 -10.68
N ALA A 77 3.12 34.06 -10.34
CA ALA A 77 3.15 34.60 -8.99
C ALA A 77 2.54 33.62 -7.97
N TRP A 78 1.41 32.99 -8.33
CA TRP A 78 0.76 31.98 -7.49
C TRP A 78 1.64 30.73 -7.30
N ALA A 79 2.24 30.21 -8.37
CA ALA A 79 3.13 29.05 -8.30
C ALA A 79 4.36 29.31 -7.43
N MET A 80 4.95 30.50 -7.52
CA MET A 80 6.09 30.89 -6.67
C MET A 80 5.71 30.97 -5.19
N GLU A 81 4.50 31.41 -4.87
CA GLU A 81 4.05 31.48 -3.48
C GLU A 81 3.81 30.09 -2.89
N LEU A 82 3.18 29.21 -3.67
CA LEU A 82 2.98 27.80 -3.29
C LEU A 82 4.32 27.11 -3.02
N ASP A 83 5.32 27.33 -3.87
CA ASP A 83 6.64 26.72 -3.74
C ASP A 83 7.38 27.23 -2.48
N ARG A 84 7.24 28.52 -2.16
CA ARG A 84 7.78 29.09 -0.90
C ARG A 84 7.12 28.47 0.33
N GLU A 85 5.82 28.25 0.29
CA GLU A 85 5.08 27.63 1.39
C GLU A 85 5.52 26.17 1.59
N LEU A 86 5.67 25.43 0.50
CA LEU A 86 6.13 24.05 0.50
C LEU A 86 7.55 23.96 1.09
N MET A 87 8.46 24.83 0.63
CA MET A 87 9.83 24.91 1.16
C MET A 87 9.86 25.28 2.64
N ARG A 88 8.96 26.16 3.12
CA ARG A 88 8.83 26.47 4.55
C ARG A 88 8.39 25.24 5.36
N MET A 89 7.36 24.53 4.89
CA MET A 89 6.88 23.33 5.56
C MET A 89 7.96 22.25 5.61
N GLN A 90 8.71 22.07 4.52
CA GLN A 90 9.79 21.11 4.46
C GLN A 90 10.91 21.46 5.44
N ARG A 91 11.36 22.72 5.49
CA ARG A 91 12.35 23.16 6.50
C ARG A 91 11.83 22.99 7.93
N ALA A 92 10.56 23.28 8.18
CA ALA A 92 9.96 23.08 9.51
C ALA A 92 9.89 21.59 9.88
N LYS A 93 9.64 20.72 8.91
CA LYS A 93 9.69 19.27 9.09
C LYS A 93 11.11 18.79 9.37
N ASP A 94 12.08 19.25 8.58
CA ASP A 94 13.48 18.88 8.70
C ASP A 94 14.09 19.40 10.02
N GLN A 95 13.73 20.61 10.47
CA GLN A 95 14.12 21.15 11.77
C GLN A 95 13.56 20.35 12.95
N ARG A 96 12.38 19.73 12.78
CA ARG A 96 11.75 18.89 13.81
C ARG A 96 12.26 17.45 13.79
N HIS A 97 12.81 16.99 12.67
CA HIS A 97 13.41 15.67 12.57
C HIS A 97 14.87 15.78 12.99
N GLU A 98 15.14 15.57 14.28
CA GLU A 98 16.49 15.20 14.65
C GLU A 98 16.87 13.93 13.88
N PRO A 99 18.06 13.86 13.28
CA PRO A 99 18.54 12.64 12.67
C PRO A 99 18.76 11.64 13.81
N ARG A 100 17.73 10.85 14.13
CA ARG A 100 17.88 9.67 14.95
C ARG A 100 18.92 8.81 14.24
N SER A 101 20.10 8.69 14.84
CA SER A 101 21.07 7.69 14.43
C SER A 101 20.35 6.35 14.46
N LEU A 102 20.40 5.63 13.34
CA LEU A 102 19.96 4.25 13.33
C LEU A 102 20.72 3.52 14.45
N PRO A 103 20.05 2.65 15.22
CA PRO A 103 20.69 1.96 16.33
C PRO A 103 21.93 1.23 15.81
N GLY A 104 23.04 1.39 16.54
CA GLY A 104 24.30 0.78 16.15
C GLY A 104 24.24 -0.75 16.21
N ASP A 105 25.16 -1.43 15.54
CA ASP A 105 25.22 -2.91 15.53
C ASP A 105 25.22 -3.52 16.94
N GLN A 106 25.82 -2.84 17.92
CA GLN A 106 25.82 -3.28 19.32
C GLN A 106 24.44 -3.20 19.95
N GLU A 107 23.68 -2.13 19.72
CA GLU A 107 22.34 -1.95 20.27
C GLU A 107 21.35 -2.95 19.65
N VAL A 108 21.50 -3.22 18.35
CA VAL A 108 20.72 -4.25 17.65
C VAL A 108 20.98 -5.63 18.24
N ARG A 109 22.24 -5.99 18.47
CA ARG A 109 22.61 -7.27 19.12
C ARG A 109 22.06 -7.38 20.53
N GLN A 110 22.21 -6.34 21.36
CA GLN A 110 21.66 -6.33 22.71
C GLN A 110 20.14 -6.47 22.70
N HIS A 111 19.45 -5.79 21.78
CA HIS A 111 18.01 -5.94 21.63
C HIS A 111 17.61 -7.36 21.23
N GLN A 112 18.32 -7.98 20.29
CA GLN A 112 18.10 -9.38 19.89
C GLN A 112 18.34 -10.35 21.05
N GLU A 113 19.42 -10.18 21.81
CA GLU A 113 19.74 -11.00 22.98
C GLU A 113 18.66 -10.87 24.06
N ASN A 114 18.25 -9.64 24.37
CA ASN A 114 17.19 -9.37 25.35
C ASN A 114 15.86 -9.99 24.91
N TYR A 115 15.49 -9.86 23.63
CA TYR A 115 14.30 -10.47 23.09
C TYR A 115 14.34 -12.01 23.16
N ARG A 116 15.49 -12.60 22.82
CA ARG A 116 15.71 -14.06 22.93
C ARG A 116 15.59 -14.54 24.37
N ASN A 117 16.20 -13.83 25.32
CA ASN A 117 16.12 -14.16 26.73
C ASN A 117 14.68 -14.08 27.25
N TRP A 118 13.95 -13.04 26.87
CA TRP A 118 12.53 -12.91 27.19
C TRP A 118 11.71 -14.10 26.65
N MET A 119 11.91 -14.49 25.38
CA MET A 119 11.21 -15.65 24.80
C MET A 119 11.52 -16.95 25.56
N LEU A 120 12.78 -17.17 25.92
CA LEU A 120 13.19 -18.36 26.66
C LEU A 120 12.54 -18.43 28.05
N ASP A 121 12.46 -17.30 28.74
CA ASP A 121 11.80 -17.24 30.06
C ASP A 121 10.29 -17.40 29.95
N GLU A 122 9.67 -16.88 28.89
CA GLU A 122 8.26 -17.06 28.60
C GLU A 122 7.94 -18.54 28.29
N ILE A 123 8.77 -19.22 27.50
CA ILE A 123 8.64 -20.67 27.24
C ILE A 123 8.75 -21.48 28.54
N LYS A 124 9.67 -21.11 29.45
CA LYS A 124 9.80 -21.76 30.77
C LYS A 124 8.57 -21.51 31.63
N ARG A 125 8.03 -20.29 31.65
CA ARG A 125 6.80 -19.95 32.39
C ARG A 125 5.62 -20.80 31.94
N LEU A 126 5.51 -21.03 30.64
CA LEU A 126 4.44 -21.80 30.01
C LEU A 126 4.74 -23.31 29.94
N ALA A 127 5.80 -23.79 30.60
CA ALA A 127 6.22 -25.19 30.52
C ALA A 127 5.14 -26.17 30.98
N ASN A 128 4.35 -25.77 31.99
CA ASN A 128 3.29 -26.58 32.59
C ASN A 128 1.90 -26.30 32.02
N ALA A 129 1.80 -25.55 30.92
CA ALA A 129 0.51 -25.28 30.29
C ALA A 129 -0.17 -26.58 29.83
N PRO A 130 -1.48 -26.76 30.10
CA PRO A 130 -2.20 -27.95 29.69
C PRO A 130 -2.23 -28.09 28.17
N LYS A 131 -2.13 -29.33 27.69
CA LYS A 131 -2.08 -29.63 26.26
C LYS A 131 -3.36 -29.14 25.57
N HIS A 132 -3.22 -28.46 24.44
CA HIS A 132 -4.31 -27.80 23.69
C HIS A 132 -4.93 -26.56 24.36
N SER A 133 -4.29 -26.00 25.39
CA SER A 133 -4.65 -24.67 25.86
C SER A 133 -4.04 -23.58 24.96
N PRO A 134 -4.62 -22.37 24.92
CA PRO A 134 -4.05 -21.24 24.18
C PRO A 134 -2.60 -20.95 24.59
N GLU A 135 -2.27 -21.14 25.86
CA GLU A 135 -0.92 -20.98 26.40
C GLU A 135 0.06 -22.04 25.87
N TYR A 136 -0.42 -23.27 25.66
CA TYR A 136 0.36 -24.33 25.05
C TYR A 136 0.65 -24.02 23.57
N GLU A 137 -0.34 -23.57 22.81
CA GLU A 137 -0.15 -23.18 21.41
C GLU A 137 0.81 -21.98 21.28
N PHE A 138 0.65 -20.98 22.14
CA PHE A 138 1.54 -19.83 22.19
C PHE A 138 2.98 -20.24 22.52
N ARG A 139 3.18 -21.16 23.47
CA ARG A 139 4.52 -21.73 23.73
C ARG A 139 5.12 -22.40 22.50
N GLN A 140 4.33 -23.16 21.73
CA GLN A 140 4.84 -23.80 20.51
C GLN A 140 5.27 -22.78 19.46
N GLN A 141 4.49 -21.71 19.28
CA GLN A 141 4.84 -20.60 18.38
C GLN A 141 6.16 -19.91 18.80
N LEU A 142 6.36 -19.70 20.11
CA LEU A 142 7.61 -19.15 20.62
C LEU A 142 8.81 -20.07 20.34
N ILE A 143 8.64 -21.39 20.48
CA ILE A 143 9.70 -22.36 20.16
C ILE A 143 10.02 -22.34 18.66
N GLU A 144 9.00 -22.37 17.80
CA GLU A 144 9.16 -22.30 16.35
C GLU A 144 9.86 -21.01 15.89
N SER A 145 9.53 -19.88 16.50
CA SER A 145 10.20 -18.60 16.22
C SER A 145 11.69 -18.57 16.65
N LEU A 146 12.09 -19.44 17.57
CA LEU A 146 13.47 -19.54 18.05
C LEU A 146 14.35 -20.38 17.11
N ASP A 147 13.74 -21.35 16.40
CA ASP A 147 14.41 -22.25 15.46
C ASP A 147 14.44 -21.69 14.02
N ALA A 148 13.65 -20.67 13.71
CA ALA A 148 13.68 -20.00 12.42
C ALA A 148 14.99 -19.19 12.23
N PRO A 149 15.64 -19.25 11.05
CA PRO A 149 16.82 -18.44 10.77
C PRO A 149 16.46 -16.95 10.80
N GLN A 150 17.19 -16.17 11.59
CA GLN A 150 17.07 -14.71 11.70
C GLN A 150 18.02 -13.97 10.76
#